data_AF-A0A7Y2D0Q6-F1
#
_entry.id   AF-A0A7Y2D0Q6-F1
#
_cell.length_a   1.000
_cell.length_b   1.000
_cell.length_c   1.000
_cell.angle_alpha   90.00
_cell.angle_beta   90.00
_cell.angle_gamma   90.00
#
_symmetry.space_group_name_H-M   'P 1'
#
loop_
_entity.id
_entity.type
_entity.pdbx_description
1 polymer ?
#
loop_
_entity_poly.entity_id
_entity_poly.type
_entity_poly.pdbx_seq_one_letter_code
_entity_poly.pdbx_strand_id
1 'polypeptide(L)'
;MQRRHFIKLFLASSLSGAGLGLSGCEEYVSGPYGRYDYDYYPDNDVYYHAWTGSYFYVRNGVWIRSRSLPVQIVLRPYYRRRIYVSDRYPYARNREHRRRYPPRTDRPSRKDRIISERERRRREELRRDRRDQRFDRYRTEREQQRRRDQMRERARIEQEQKRRRELRRERVRTEQERLELRRERIQNEQERQQRRDQRRERVRTEQEQQQWRRSRRERQSSPQS
;
A
#
# COMPACT_ATOMS: atom_id res chain seq x y z
N MET A 1 8.19 25.90 -24.61
CA MET A 1 7.95 24.76 -25.51
C MET A 1 7.09 23.73 -24.79
N GLN A 2 5.95 23.41 -25.38
CA GLN A 2 4.87 22.59 -24.84
C GLN A 2 5.15 21.09 -24.98
N ARG A 3 4.81 20.26 -23.99
CA ARG A 3 4.23 18.92 -24.21
C ARG A 3 3.27 18.56 -23.06
N ARG A 4 1.98 18.71 -23.32
CA ARG A 4 0.87 18.21 -22.49
C ARG A 4 0.61 16.76 -22.89
N HIS A 5 0.65 15.83 -21.94
CA HIS A 5 0.23 14.44 -22.17
C HIS A 5 -1.29 14.32 -22.02
N PHE A 6 -1.98 14.16 -23.14
CA PHE A 6 -3.37 13.70 -23.23
C PHE A 6 -3.39 12.17 -23.03
N ILE A 7 -4.00 11.70 -21.94
CA ILE A 7 -4.36 10.28 -21.80
C ILE A 7 -5.81 10.12 -22.25
N LYS A 8 -5.99 9.33 -23.30
CA LYS A 8 -7.23 9.05 -24.01
C LYS A 8 -8.14 8.15 -23.15
N LEU A 9 -9.37 8.61 -22.93
CA LEU A 9 -10.49 7.78 -22.47
C LEU A 9 -10.86 6.79 -23.58
N PHE A 10 -10.73 5.49 -23.32
CA PHE A 10 -11.31 4.45 -24.16
C PHE A 10 -12.74 4.17 -23.69
N LEU A 11 -13.72 4.74 -24.40
CA LEU A 11 -15.10 4.28 -24.42
C LEU A 11 -15.16 3.03 -25.31
N ALA A 12 -15.09 1.85 -24.70
CA ALA A 12 -15.42 0.61 -25.38
C ALA A 12 -16.95 0.40 -25.29
N SER A 13 -17.65 0.94 -26.28
CA SER A 13 -19.00 0.52 -26.65
C SER A 13 -18.91 -0.83 -27.35
N SER A 14 -19.40 -1.90 -26.73
CA SER A 14 -19.67 -3.16 -27.43
C SER A 14 -21.17 -3.38 -27.55
N LEU A 15 -21.62 -3.26 -28.79
CA LEU A 15 -22.92 -3.61 -29.33
C LEU A 15 -23.27 -5.09 -29.12
N SER A 16 -24.57 -5.33 -28.96
CA SER A 16 -25.37 -6.36 -29.63
C SER A 16 -24.83 -7.79 -29.66
N GLY A 17 -25.21 -8.57 -28.64
CA GLY A 17 -25.33 -10.03 -28.76
C GLY A 17 -26.74 -10.40 -29.16
N ALA A 18 -26.91 -10.85 -30.41
CA ALA A 18 -28.14 -11.41 -30.94
C ALA A 18 -28.57 -12.65 -30.16
N GLY A 19 -29.87 -12.75 -29.91
CA GLY A 19 -30.50 -13.88 -29.26
C GLY A 19 -30.38 -15.16 -30.08
N LEU A 20 -29.90 -16.22 -29.43
CA LEU A 20 -30.29 -17.58 -29.74
C LEU A 20 -31.20 -18.04 -28.59
N GLY A 21 -32.48 -18.11 -28.90
CA GLY A 21 -33.50 -18.65 -28.03
C GLY A 21 -33.28 -20.14 -27.83
N LEU A 22 -32.56 -20.51 -26.77
CA LEU A 22 -32.75 -21.80 -26.15
C LEU A 22 -34.05 -21.72 -25.36
N SER A 23 -35.15 -22.05 -26.04
CA SER A 23 -36.37 -22.55 -25.41
C SER A 23 -36.03 -23.90 -24.75
N GLY A 24 -35.27 -23.84 -23.67
CA GLY A 24 -35.19 -24.93 -22.72
C GLY A 24 -36.57 -25.08 -22.13
N CYS A 25 -37.35 -26.02 -22.67
CA CYS A 25 -38.39 -26.69 -21.92
C CYS A 25 -37.68 -27.38 -20.76
N GLU A 26 -37.44 -26.61 -19.70
CA GLU A 26 -36.98 -27.08 -18.40
C GLU A 26 -38.15 -27.91 -17.86
N GLU A 27 -38.14 -29.18 -18.29
CA GLU A 27 -38.97 -30.25 -17.76
C GLU A 27 -38.62 -30.34 -16.28
N TYR A 28 -39.42 -29.65 -15.47
CA TYR A 28 -39.37 -29.71 -14.03
C TYR A 28 -39.75 -31.15 -13.66
N VAL A 29 -38.74 -32.01 -13.57
CA VAL A 29 -38.90 -33.37 -13.03
C VAL A 29 -39.44 -33.20 -11.62
N SER A 30 -40.75 -33.39 -11.50
CA SER A 30 -41.49 -33.40 -10.24
C SER A 30 -41.06 -34.65 -9.48
N GLY A 31 -39.89 -34.57 -8.83
CA GLY A 31 -39.42 -35.62 -7.94
C GLY A 31 -40.41 -35.86 -6.80
N PRO A 32 -40.32 -37.01 -6.09
CA PRO A 32 -41.21 -37.39 -4.99
C PRO A 32 -41.12 -36.48 -3.75
N TYR A 33 -40.34 -35.40 -3.83
CA TYR A 33 -40.20 -34.38 -2.81
C TYR A 33 -41.38 -33.41 -2.88
N GLY A 34 -42.42 -33.80 -2.15
CA GLY A 34 -43.36 -32.94 -1.44
C GLY A 34 -43.59 -31.55 -2.02
N ARG A 35 -44.74 -31.41 -2.68
CA ARG A 35 -45.67 -30.28 -2.51
C ARG A 35 -45.00 -28.90 -2.33
N TYR A 36 -45.04 -28.04 -3.35
CA TYR A 36 -44.48 -26.68 -3.25
C TYR A 36 -45.08 -25.88 -2.07
N ASP A 37 -44.33 -25.85 -0.97
CA ASP A 37 -44.63 -25.07 0.21
C ASP A 37 -44.04 -23.67 0.03
N TYR A 38 -44.93 -22.67 0.00
CA TYR A 38 -44.56 -21.27 -0.04
C TYR A 38 -44.84 -20.62 1.31
N ASP A 39 -43.90 -19.81 1.76
CA ASP A 39 -44.11 -18.86 2.85
C ASP A 39 -44.71 -17.57 2.25
N TYR A 40 -46.02 -17.38 2.39
CA TYR A 40 -46.77 -16.22 1.91
C TYR A 40 -46.78 -15.08 2.94
N TYR A 41 -46.54 -13.87 2.47
CA TYR A 41 -46.52 -12.63 3.25
C TYR A 41 -47.59 -11.68 2.72
N PRO A 42 -48.80 -11.68 3.33
CA PRO A 42 -49.96 -10.98 2.78
C PRO A 42 -49.81 -9.46 2.77
N ASP A 43 -49.04 -8.88 3.69
CA ASP A 43 -48.85 -7.41 3.75
C ASP A 43 -48.15 -6.83 2.52
N ASN A 44 -47.34 -7.63 1.83
CA ASN A 44 -46.53 -7.18 0.68
C ASN A 44 -46.84 -7.97 -0.59
N ASP A 45 -47.82 -8.89 -0.56
CA ASP A 45 -48.08 -9.86 -1.64
C ASP A 45 -46.79 -10.60 -2.09
N VAL A 46 -45.99 -11.10 -1.12
CA VAL A 46 -44.73 -11.80 -1.38
C VAL A 46 -44.85 -13.29 -1.11
N TYR A 47 -44.34 -14.11 -2.00
CA TYR A 47 -44.18 -15.55 -1.80
C TYR A 47 -42.70 -15.89 -1.70
N TYR A 48 -42.31 -16.61 -0.65
CA TYR A 48 -40.96 -17.12 -0.47
C TYR A 48 -40.95 -18.64 -0.61
N HIS A 49 -40.15 -19.14 -1.54
CA HIS A 49 -39.95 -20.57 -1.72
C HIS A 49 -38.69 -21.00 -0.97
N ALA A 50 -38.86 -21.67 0.17
CA ALA A 50 -37.78 -21.96 1.11
C ALA A 50 -36.65 -22.79 0.49
N TRP A 51 -36.99 -23.77 -0.36
CA TRP A 51 -36.03 -24.67 -0.99
C TRP A 51 -35.13 -23.97 -2.00
N THR A 52 -35.67 -23.08 -2.83
CA THR A 52 -34.88 -22.37 -3.85
C THR A 52 -34.36 -21.03 -3.36
N GLY A 53 -34.74 -20.59 -2.15
CA GLY A 53 -34.43 -19.27 -1.62
C GLY A 53 -34.94 -18.13 -2.52
N SER A 54 -36.00 -18.37 -3.29
CA SER A 54 -36.52 -17.41 -4.27
C SER A 54 -37.76 -16.70 -3.73
N TYR A 55 -37.83 -15.39 -3.98
CA TYR A 55 -38.98 -14.54 -3.72
C TYR A 55 -39.75 -14.29 -5.01
N PHE A 56 -41.08 -14.25 -4.90
CA PHE A 56 -41.99 -13.81 -5.95
C PHE A 56 -42.77 -12.60 -5.42
N TYR A 57 -42.68 -11.45 -6.10
CA TYR A 57 -43.29 -10.20 -5.66
C TYR A 57 -43.67 -9.32 -6.85
N VAL A 58 -44.58 -8.37 -6.64
CA VAL A 58 -44.99 -7.42 -7.68
C VAL A 58 -44.06 -6.21 -7.71
N ARG A 59 -43.60 -5.83 -8.91
CA ARG A 59 -42.91 -4.57 -9.17
C ARG A 59 -43.46 -3.98 -10.45
N ASN A 60 -43.94 -2.74 -10.40
CA ASN A 60 -44.57 -2.04 -11.52
C ASN A 60 -45.71 -2.86 -12.17
N GLY A 61 -46.54 -3.51 -11.35
CA GLY A 61 -47.66 -4.33 -11.81
C GLY A 61 -47.29 -5.72 -12.35
N VAL A 62 -45.99 -6.05 -12.44
CA VAL A 62 -45.51 -7.34 -12.96
C VAL A 62 -44.92 -8.20 -11.84
N TRP A 63 -45.22 -9.50 -11.87
CA TRP A 63 -44.63 -10.47 -10.95
C TRP A 63 -43.17 -10.77 -11.33
N ILE A 64 -42.26 -10.62 -10.37
CA ILE A 64 -40.83 -10.87 -10.52
C ILE A 64 -40.41 -12.00 -9.59
N ARG A 65 -39.60 -12.93 -10.10
CA ARG A 65 -38.86 -13.92 -9.31
C ARG A 65 -37.43 -13.41 -9.07
N SER A 66 -36.97 -13.35 -7.82
CA SER A 66 -35.62 -12.91 -7.45
C SER A 66 -35.08 -13.67 -6.24
N ARG A 67 -33.75 -13.76 -6.09
CA ARG A 67 -33.11 -14.30 -4.87
C ARG A 67 -33.00 -13.27 -3.74
N SER A 68 -33.25 -12.00 -4.03
CA SER A 68 -33.22 -10.90 -3.07
C SER A 68 -34.46 -10.01 -3.22
N LEU A 69 -34.92 -9.46 -2.10
CA LEU A 69 -35.99 -8.48 -2.07
C LEU A 69 -35.44 -7.06 -2.23
N PRO A 70 -36.20 -6.17 -2.88
CA PRO A 70 -35.92 -4.74 -2.84
C PRO A 70 -35.89 -4.21 -1.40
N VAL A 71 -35.02 -3.23 -1.12
CA VAL A 71 -34.80 -2.68 0.23
C VAL A 71 -36.08 -2.13 0.88
N GLN A 72 -37.03 -1.66 0.06
CA GLN A 72 -38.31 -1.14 0.52
C GLN A 72 -39.30 -2.21 1.00
N ILE A 73 -39.11 -3.49 0.61
CA ILE A 73 -40.00 -4.58 1.01
C ILE A 73 -39.44 -5.20 2.30
N VAL A 74 -40.14 -4.95 3.41
CA VAL A 74 -39.77 -5.50 4.72
C VAL A 74 -40.71 -6.64 5.07
N LEU A 75 -40.21 -7.87 4.98
CA LEU A 75 -40.96 -9.04 5.43
C LEU A 75 -40.98 -9.13 6.95
N ARG A 76 -42.16 -9.34 7.50
CA ARG A 76 -42.37 -9.57 8.94
C ARG A 76 -42.54 -11.08 9.15
N PRO A 77 -41.57 -11.79 9.77
CA PRO A 77 -41.64 -13.24 9.94
C PRO A 77 -42.91 -13.73 10.67
N TYR A 78 -43.46 -12.89 11.55
CA TYR A 78 -44.65 -13.21 12.34
C TYR A 78 -45.94 -13.32 11.51
N TYR A 79 -46.04 -12.61 10.39
CA TYR A 79 -47.22 -12.64 9.51
C TYR A 79 -47.10 -13.64 8.36
N ARG A 80 -46.04 -14.44 8.37
CA ARG A 80 -45.84 -15.52 7.42
C ARG A 80 -46.96 -16.55 7.51
N ARG A 81 -47.44 -17.01 6.35
CA ARG A 81 -48.42 -18.08 6.21
C ARG A 81 -47.82 -19.13 5.30
N ARG A 82 -47.62 -20.35 5.81
CA ARG A 82 -47.24 -21.46 4.95
C ARG A 82 -48.46 -21.88 4.16
N ILE A 83 -48.34 -21.87 2.84
CA ILE A 83 -49.40 -22.25 1.91
C ILE A 83 -48.88 -23.31 0.95
N TYR A 84 -49.78 -24.20 0.56
CA TYR A 84 -49.52 -25.18 -0.47
C TYR A 84 -50.06 -24.66 -1.80
N VAL A 85 -49.21 -24.60 -2.82
CA VAL A 85 -49.61 -24.19 -4.18
C VAL A 85 -49.20 -25.26 -5.18
N SER A 86 -50.16 -25.83 -5.90
CA SER A 86 -49.89 -26.85 -6.94
C SER A 86 -49.40 -26.24 -8.26
N ASP A 87 -49.66 -24.95 -8.47
CA ASP A 87 -49.38 -24.26 -9.72
C ASP A 87 -47.88 -23.91 -9.84
N ARG A 88 -47.36 -23.87 -11.08
CA ARG A 88 -45.97 -23.46 -11.37
C ARG A 88 -45.60 -22.08 -10.82
N TYR A 89 -46.58 -21.18 -10.74
CA TYR A 89 -46.41 -19.83 -10.25
C TYR A 89 -47.28 -19.61 -9.01
N PRO A 90 -46.69 -19.28 -7.84
CA PRO A 90 -47.44 -19.18 -6.59
C PRO A 90 -48.48 -18.06 -6.59
N TYR A 91 -48.30 -17.07 -7.47
CA TYR A 91 -49.18 -15.93 -7.63
C TYR A 91 -50.34 -16.16 -8.62
N ALA A 92 -50.43 -17.32 -9.27
CA ALA A 92 -51.54 -17.62 -10.19
C ALA A 92 -52.91 -17.47 -9.50
N ARG A 93 -52.98 -17.83 -8.21
CA ARG A 93 -54.18 -17.69 -7.36
C ARG A 93 -54.04 -16.57 -6.32
N ASN A 94 -53.26 -15.53 -6.61
CA ASN A 94 -53.02 -14.45 -5.65
C ASN A 94 -54.31 -13.82 -5.10
N ARG A 95 -55.34 -13.69 -5.94
CA ARG A 95 -56.65 -13.17 -5.52
C ARG A 95 -57.31 -14.03 -4.44
N GLU A 96 -57.22 -15.36 -4.54
CA GLU A 96 -57.72 -16.28 -3.50
C GLU A 96 -56.86 -16.21 -2.23
N HIS A 97 -55.54 -16.19 -2.37
CA HIS A 97 -54.63 -16.10 -1.22
C HIS A 97 -54.85 -14.81 -0.43
N ARG A 98 -55.02 -13.67 -1.12
CA ARG A 98 -55.37 -12.38 -0.48
C ARG A 98 -56.72 -12.41 0.22
N ARG A 99 -57.72 -13.10 -0.33
CA ARG A 99 -59.03 -13.27 0.32
C ARG A 99 -58.93 -14.14 1.56
N ARG A 100 -58.18 -15.24 1.50
CA ARG A 100 -58.00 -16.19 2.60
C ARG A 100 -57.12 -15.63 3.72
N TYR A 101 -56.09 -14.88 3.35
CA TYR A 101 -55.12 -14.26 4.26
C TYR A 101 -55.11 -12.75 3.98
N PRO A 102 -56.14 -12.02 4.41
CA PRO A 102 -56.17 -10.58 4.22
C PRO A 102 -54.97 -9.92 4.90
N PRO A 103 -54.36 -8.88 4.29
CA PRO A 103 -53.35 -8.09 4.96
C PRO A 103 -53.95 -7.48 6.21
N ARG A 104 -53.16 -7.41 7.30
CA ARG A 104 -53.68 -6.79 8.53
C ARG A 104 -53.83 -5.30 8.29
N THR A 105 -55.03 -4.79 8.51
CA THR A 105 -55.31 -3.35 8.56
C THR A 105 -54.96 -2.75 9.93
N ASP A 106 -54.84 -3.59 10.95
CA ASP A 106 -54.53 -3.16 12.31
C ASP A 106 -53.13 -2.57 12.41
N ARG A 107 -52.98 -1.57 13.28
CA ARG A 107 -51.66 -1.08 13.70
C ARG A 107 -50.83 -2.27 14.20
N PRO A 108 -49.51 -2.32 13.92
CA PRO A 108 -48.64 -3.40 14.37
C PRO A 108 -48.80 -3.58 15.88
N SER A 109 -48.94 -4.84 16.31
CA SER A 109 -49.19 -5.16 17.72
C SER A 109 -48.07 -4.61 18.60
N ARG A 110 -48.34 -4.42 19.90
CA ARG A 110 -47.31 -4.01 20.87
C ARG A 110 -46.09 -4.93 20.81
N LYS A 111 -46.30 -6.23 20.62
CA LYS A 111 -45.23 -7.23 20.45
C LYS A 111 -44.40 -6.97 19.20
N ASP A 112 -45.03 -6.67 18.06
CA ASP A 112 -44.33 -6.38 16.80
C ASP A 112 -43.48 -5.11 16.90
N ARG A 113 -43.98 -4.09 17.61
CA ARG A 113 -43.20 -2.86 17.90
C ARG A 113 -41.97 -3.16 18.73
N ILE A 114 -42.11 -3.97 19.79
CA ILE A 114 -40.98 -4.37 20.65
C ILE A 114 -39.93 -5.15 19.86
N ILE A 115 -40.34 -6.09 19.01
CA ILE A 115 -39.43 -6.86 18.16
C ILE A 115 -38.70 -5.94 17.19
N SER A 116 -39.44 -5.08 16.50
CA SER A 116 -38.86 -4.11 15.54
C SER A 116 -37.86 -3.18 16.22
N GLU A 117 -38.18 -2.71 17.43
CA GLU A 117 -37.29 -1.85 18.22
C GLU A 117 -36.02 -2.59 18.65
N ARG A 118 -36.15 -3.85 19.09
CA ARG A 118 -35.01 -4.69 19.46
C ARG A 118 -34.10 -4.94 18.25
N GLU A 119 -34.66 -5.24 17.08
CA GLU A 119 -33.89 -5.40 15.85
C GLU A 119 -33.20 -4.11 15.42
N ARG A 120 -33.89 -2.97 15.53
CA ARG A 120 -33.30 -1.65 15.26
C ARG A 120 -32.09 -1.39 16.14
N ARG A 121 -32.23 -1.59 17.46
CA ARG A 121 -31.13 -1.44 18.43
C ARG A 121 -29.95 -2.36 18.10
N ARG A 122 -30.22 -3.64 17.81
CA ARG A 122 -29.18 -4.61 17.39
C ARG A 122 -28.44 -4.16 16.13
N ARG A 123 -29.16 -3.63 15.13
CA ARG A 123 -28.53 -3.10 13.90
C ARG A 123 -27.70 -1.85 14.18
N GLU A 124 -28.14 -0.98 15.08
CA GLU A 124 -27.40 0.22 15.48
C GLU A 124 -26.13 -0.13 16.25
N GLU A 125 -26.20 -1.08 17.17
CA GLU A 125 -25.06 -1.64 17.90
C GLU A 125 -24.01 -2.21 16.94
N LEU A 126 -24.40 -3.09 16.01
CA LEU A 126 -23.50 -3.61 14.97
C LEU A 126 -22.88 -2.49 14.11
N ARG A 127 -23.60 -1.38 13.88
CA ARG A 127 -23.07 -0.21 13.17
C ARG A 127 -22.10 0.60 14.03
N ARG A 128 -22.23 0.60 15.36
CA ARG A 128 -21.27 1.21 16.28
C ARG A 128 -20.01 0.36 16.36
N ASP A 129 -20.13 -0.94 16.59
CA ASP A 129 -19.00 -1.86 16.63
C ASP A 129 -18.16 -1.80 15.35
N ARG A 130 -18.81 -1.77 14.17
CA ARG A 130 -18.11 -1.62 12.89
C ARG A 130 -17.40 -0.27 12.75
N ARG A 131 -17.91 0.80 13.35
CA ARG A 131 -17.26 2.11 13.38
C ARG A 131 -16.05 2.10 14.31
N ASP A 132 -16.19 1.50 15.48
CA ASP A 132 -15.11 1.39 16.47
C ASP A 132 -13.97 0.53 15.93
N GLN A 133 -14.27 -0.63 15.33
CA GLN A 133 -13.27 -1.48 14.66
C GLN A 133 -12.53 -0.73 13.53
N ARG A 134 -13.21 0.13 12.77
CA ARG A 134 -12.56 0.96 11.73
C ARG A 134 -11.64 2.00 12.35
N PHE A 135 -12.07 2.61 13.46
CA PHE A 135 -11.28 3.61 14.17
C PHE A 135 -10.02 2.99 14.78
N ASP A 136 -10.13 1.82 15.40
CA ASP A 136 -8.99 1.10 15.97
C ASP A 136 -7.98 0.69 14.90
N ARG A 137 -8.46 0.16 13.76
CA ARG A 137 -7.61 -0.15 12.62
C ARG A 137 -6.82 1.08 12.16
N TYR A 138 -7.51 2.22 11.99
CA TYR A 138 -6.87 3.47 11.59
C TYR A 138 -5.83 3.95 12.63
N ARG A 139 -6.14 3.82 13.93
CA ARG A 139 -5.20 4.16 15.01
C ARG A 139 -3.93 3.32 14.93
N THR A 140 -4.07 2.00 14.76
CA THR A 140 -2.93 1.08 14.64
C THR A 140 -2.10 1.36 13.38
N GLU A 141 -2.73 1.55 12.22
CA GLU A 141 -2.03 1.88 10.96
C GLU A 141 -1.23 3.18 11.09
N ARG A 142 -1.83 4.21 11.71
CA ARG A 142 -1.16 5.50 11.94
C ARG A 142 0.04 5.37 12.88
N GLU A 143 -0.05 4.54 13.91
CA GLU A 143 1.06 4.26 14.81
C GLU A 143 2.21 3.52 14.09
N GLN A 144 1.88 2.49 13.30
CA GLN A 144 2.87 1.77 12.48
C GLN A 144 3.57 2.71 11.51
N GLN A 145 2.84 3.63 10.88
CA GLN A 145 3.40 4.63 9.98
C GLN A 145 4.39 5.55 10.72
N ARG A 146 4.02 6.06 11.91
CA ARG A 146 4.93 6.87 12.74
C ARG A 146 6.20 6.10 13.10
N ARG A 147 6.11 4.82 13.43
CA ARG A 147 7.29 3.97 13.70
C ARG A 147 8.18 3.82 12.47
N ARG A 148 7.60 3.62 11.29
CA ARG A 148 8.36 3.55 10.02
C ARG A 148 9.08 4.86 9.72
N ASP A 149 8.40 5.98 9.91
CA ASP A 149 8.99 7.31 9.68
C ASP A 149 10.12 7.60 10.68
N GLN A 150 9.94 7.23 11.95
CA GLN A 150 11.02 7.30 12.96
C GLN A 150 12.22 6.43 12.59
N MET A 151 12.02 5.21 12.08
CA MET A 151 13.12 4.36 11.63
C MET A 151 13.86 4.95 10.42
N ARG A 152 13.12 5.50 9.45
CA ARG A 152 13.71 6.18 8.29
C ARG A 152 14.56 7.37 8.71
N GLU A 153 14.07 8.17 9.66
CA GLU A 153 14.81 9.33 10.16
C GLU A 153 16.07 8.92 10.91
N ARG A 154 15.98 7.88 11.77
CA ARG A 154 17.17 7.31 12.44
C ARG A 154 18.21 6.82 11.45
N ALA A 155 17.79 6.08 10.41
CA ALA A 155 18.68 5.60 9.37
C ALA A 155 19.36 6.75 8.61
N ARG A 156 18.63 7.84 8.33
CA ARG A 156 19.18 9.04 7.69
C ARG A 156 20.25 9.70 8.56
N ILE A 157 19.96 9.88 9.85
CA ILE A 157 20.92 10.46 10.81
C ILE A 157 22.18 9.59 10.90
N GLU A 158 22.02 8.27 10.96
CA GLU A 158 23.13 7.32 11.02
C GLU A 158 24.01 7.40 9.75
N GLN A 159 23.40 7.45 8.57
CA GLN A 159 24.12 7.63 7.30
C GLN A 159 24.89 8.95 7.27
N GLU A 160 24.28 10.05 7.75
CA GLU A 160 24.97 11.34 7.84
C GLU A 160 26.16 11.27 8.79
N GLN A 161 26.00 10.64 9.96
CA GLN A 161 27.09 10.44 10.91
C GLN A 161 28.24 9.62 10.31
N LYS A 162 27.91 8.55 9.57
CA LYS A 162 28.90 7.73 8.87
C LYS A 162 29.67 8.56 7.85
N ARG A 163 28.98 9.31 6.99
CA ARG A 163 29.59 10.22 6.01
C ARG A 163 30.47 11.27 6.68
N ARG A 164 30.05 11.85 7.81
CA ARG A 164 30.87 12.79 8.58
C ARG A 164 32.14 12.14 9.14
N ARG A 165 32.06 10.89 9.61
CA ARG A 165 33.23 10.13 10.08
C ARG A 165 34.21 9.84 8.94
N GLU A 166 33.72 9.45 7.78
CA GLU A 166 34.54 9.22 6.58
C GLU A 166 35.26 10.50 6.13
N LEU A 167 34.55 11.62 6.03
CA LEU A 167 35.15 12.92 5.70
C LEU A 167 36.22 13.35 6.71
N ARG A 168 36.03 13.06 8.01
CA ARG A 168 37.06 13.32 9.02
C ARG A 168 38.30 12.46 8.80
N ARG A 169 38.14 11.17 8.49
CA ARG A 169 39.25 10.27 8.18
C ARG A 169 40.02 10.72 6.94
N GLU A 170 39.31 11.13 5.91
CA GLU A 170 39.90 11.66 4.67
C GLU A 170 40.72 12.93 4.95
N ARG A 171 40.18 13.88 5.72
CA ARG A 171 40.93 15.09 6.13
C ARG A 171 42.22 14.77 6.88
N VAL A 172 42.15 13.82 7.83
CA VAL A 172 43.33 13.38 8.58
C VAL A 172 44.38 12.76 7.64
N ARG A 173 43.93 11.94 6.68
CA ARG A 173 44.83 11.34 5.67
C ARG A 173 45.50 12.40 4.80
N THR A 174 44.74 13.36 4.27
CA THR A 174 45.29 14.46 3.46
C THR A 174 46.25 15.34 4.27
N GLU A 175 45.98 15.59 5.55
CA GLU A 175 46.89 16.29 6.46
C GLU A 175 48.20 15.51 6.64
N GLN A 176 48.13 14.20 6.85
CA GLN A 176 49.31 13.33 6.96
C GLN A 176 50.16 13.37 5.69
N GLU A 177 49.54 13.22 4.51
CA GLU A 177 50.23 13.29 3.21
C GLU A 177 50.91 14.67 3.01
N ARG A 178 50.26 15.77 3.43
CA ARG A 178 50.86 17.11 3.39
C ARG A 178 52.06 17.25 4.33
N LEU A 179 51.99 16.65 5.52
CA LEU A 179 53.11 16.68 6.48
C LEU A 179 54.29 15.84 5.99
N GLU A 180 54.03 14.69 5.37
CA GLU A 180 55.06 13.85 4.74
C GLU A 180 55.76 14.59 3.60
N LEU A 181 55.01 15.18 2.68
CA LEU A 181 55.55 16.03 1.61
C LEU A 181 56.40 17.19 2.16
N ARG A 182 55.98 17.79 3.28
CA ARG A 182 56.75 18.86 3.94
C ARG A 182 58.06 18.34 4.53
N ARG A 183 58.04 17.17 5.19
CA ARG A 183 59.25 16.51 5.73
C ARG A 183 60.22 16.17 4.62
N GLU A 184 59.73 15.59 3.53
CA GLU A 184 60.53 15.24 2.35
C GLU A 184 61.20 16.47 1.74
N ARG A 185 60.48 17.60 1.60
CA ARG A 185 61.06 18.87 1.12
C ARG A 185 62.19 19.38 2.02
N ILE A 186 62.00 19.33 3.34
CA ILE A 186 63.02 19.75 4.31
C ILE A 186 64.25 18.85 4.19
N GLN A 187 64.06 17.53 4.09
CA GLN A 187 65.15 16.58 3.93
C GLN A 187 65.92 16.83 2.62
N ASN A 188 65.20 16.98 1.50
CA ASN A 188 65.80 17.28 0.20
C ASN A 188 66.59 18.60 0.21
N GLU A 189 66.11 19.61 0.94
CA GLU A 189 66.81 20.89 1.11
C GLU A 189 68.09 20.74 1.96
N GLN A 190 68.03 19.97 3.05
CA GLN A 190 69.21 19.63 3.87
C GLN A 190 70.26 18.87 3.05
N GLU A 191 69.86 17.88 2.26
CA GLU A 191 70.78 17.14 1.38
C GLU A 191 71.41 18.04 0.31
N ARG A 192 70.62 18.95 -0.29
CA ARG A 192 71.15 19.96 -1.23
C ARG A 192 72.17 20.87 -0.55
N GLN A 193 71.92 21.27 0.69
CA GLN A 193 72.83 22.10 1.47
C GLN A 193 74.12 21.35 1.80
N GLN A 194 74.03 20.12 2.29
CA GLN A 194 75.20 19.26 2.53
C GLN A 194 76.05 19.06 1.27
N ARG A 195 75.42 18.81 0.11
CA ARG A 195 76.14 18.70 -1.17
C ARG A 195 76.85 20.00 -1.56
N ARG A 196 76.22 21.16 -1.31
CA ARG A 196 76.85 22.47 -1.54
C ARG A 196 78.07 22.66 -0.63
N ASP A 197 77.94 22.31 0.65
CA ASP A 197 79.02 22.47 1.62
C ASP A 197 80.17 21.50 1.33
N GLN A 198 79.90 20.24 0.99
CA GLN A 198 80.91 19.29 0.52
C GLN A 198 81.64 19.79 -0.73
N ARG A 199 80.91 20.40 -1.68
CA ARG A 199 81.52 20.98 -2.89
C ARG A 199 82.41 22.18 -2.55
N ARG A 200 81.99 23.05 -1.63
CA ARG A 200 82.80 24.17 -1.14
C ARG A 200 84.09 23.67 -0.47
N GLU A 201 83.99 22.63 0.36
CA GLU A 201 85.14 22.05 1.04
C GLU A 201 86.13 21.42 0.05
N ARG A 202 85.64 20.70 -0.97
CA ARG A 202 86.49 20.18 -2.06
C ARG A 202 87.22 21.30 -2.81
N VAL A 203 86.52 22.37 -3.15
CA VAL A 203 87.14 23.53 -3.82
C VAL A 203 88.20 24.17 -2.92
N ARG A 204 87.93 24.29 -1.61
CA ARG A 204 88.88 24.81 -0.63
C ARG A 204 90.14 23.93 -0.53
N THR A 205 89.98 22.62 -0.39
CA THR A 205 91.13 21.70 -0.30
C THR A 205 91.93 21.66 -1.60
N GLU A 206 91.27 21.76 -2.76
CA GLU A 206 91.94 21.92 -4.06
C GLU A 206 92.76 23.22 -4.12
N GLN A 207 92.22 24.35 -3.64
CA GLN A 207 92.93 25.62 -3.57
C GLN A 207 94.14 25.55 -2.63
N GLU A 208 93.99 24.96 -1.45
CA GLU A 208 95.08 24.76 -0.48
C GLU A 208 96.19 23.87 -1.07
N GLN A 209 95.83 22.79 -1.77
CA GLN A 209 96.80 21.95 -2.49
C GLN A 209 97.51 22.73 -3.61
N GLN A 210 96.80 23.55 -4.37
CA GLN A 210 97.41 24.40 -5.41
C GLN A 210 98.40 25.41 -4.81
N GLN A 211 98.02 26.07 -3.69
CA GLN A 211 98.90 26.98 -2.96
C GLN A 211 100.15 26.26 -2.45
N TRP A 212 99.99 25.10 -1.81
CA TRP A 212 101.12 24.29 -1.35
C TRP A 212 102.06 23.90 -2.50
N ARG A 213 101.51 23.50 -3.66
CA ARG A 213 102.30 23.19 -4.86
C ARG A 213 103.06 24.42 -5.37
N ARG A 214 102.46 25.61 -5.37
CA ARG A 214 103.14 26.88 -5.72
C ARG A 214 104.28 27.18 -4.75
N SER A 215 104.02 27.18 -3.45
CA SER A 215 105.04 27.44 -2.44
C SER A 215 106.20 26.43 -2.50
N ARG A 216 105.92 25.16 -2.82
CA ARG A 216 106.96 24.15 -3.01
C ARG A 216 107.83 24.42 -4.25
N ARG A 217 107.23 24.88 -5.35
CA ARG A 217 107.98 25.29 -6.56
C ARG A 217 108.86 26.50 -6.27
N GLU A 218 108.33 27.51 -5.59
CA GLU A 218 109.07 28.73 -5.22
C GLU A 218 110.33 28.39 -4.40
N ARG A 219 110.22 27.46 -3.44
CA ARG A 219 111.38 26.98 -2.65
C ARG A 219 112.45 26.25 -3.48
N GLN A 220 112.06 25.60 -4.58
CA GLN A 220 113.00 24.91 -5.47
C GLN A 220 113.67 25.85 -6.48
N SER A 221 113.04 26.97 -6.81
CA SER A 221 113.54 27.97 -7.76
C SER A 221 114.41 29.07 -7.13
N SER A 222 114.59 29.08 -5.80
CA SER A 222 115.56 29.97 -5.15
C SER A 222 116.99 29.51 -5.47
N PRO A 223 117.80 30.29 -6.23
CA PRO A 223 119.15 29.92 -6.58
C PRO A 223 120.02 29.92 -5.31
N GLN A 224 120.78 28.84 -5.10
CA GLN A 224 121.84 28.85 -4.10
C GLN A 224 122.87 29.90 -4.51
N SER A 225 122.90 30.99 -3.76
CA SER A 225 123.94 32.03 -3.82
C SER A 225 124.89 31.84 -2.66
#